data_AF-A0A417J4W7-F1
#
_entry.id   AF-A0A417J4W7-F1
#
_cell.length_a   1.000
_cell.length_b   1.000
_cell.length_c   1.000
_cell.angle_alpha   90.00
_cell.angle_beta   90.00
_cell.angle_gamma   90.00
#
_symmetry.space_group_name_H-M   'P 1'
#
loop_
_entity.id
_entity.type
_entity.pdbx_description
1 polymer ?
#
loop_
_entity_poly.entity_id
_entity_poly.type
_entity_poly.pdbx_seq_one_letter_code
_entity_poly.pdbx_strand_id
1 'polypeptide(L)'
;MKENVEKKKFTDKLIGVYDYTVILTYISLFISVIGMTQAMNGRFRTAVTCLALSGLCDMFDGKIARSKKNRTDDEKLYGVQIDSLCDVVCFGVFPALICFLIGVRGPIGMFIVGYYCVCSVIRLAFFNVLETRRQQVEEGANKYYHGLPITSMAIVLPLVFMLQVFVSDRAFVLVLYFALAIVGTLFIVDFKLKKPDNKTLVFLVIVVAAAVIIVVLFSKYRVPRPHFFEKPLWKIFRG
;
A
#
# COMPACT_ATOMS: atom_id res chain seq x y z
N MET A 1 -29.17 0.38 -24.54
CA MET A 1 -28.97 1.81 -24.89
C MET A 1 -29.52 2.76 -23.81
N LYS A 2 -30.75 2.59 -23.30
CA LYS A 2 -31.32 3.41 -22.21
C LYS A 2 -30.53 3.35 -20.88
N GLU A 3 -30.07 2.16 -20.49
CA GLU A 3 -29.31 1.95 -19.24
C GLU A 3 -27.95 2.67 -19.21
N ASN A 4 -27.26 2.74 -20.35
CA ASN A 4 -25.99 3.50 -20.47
C ASN A 4 -26.21 5.01 -20.43
N VAL A 5 -27.38 5.50 -20.85
CA VAL A 5 -27.74 6.92 -20.79
C VAL A 5 -28.15 7.31 -19.37
N GLU A 6 -28.86 6.45 -18.64
CA GLU A 6 -29.20 6.68 -17.23
C GLU A 6 -27.98 6.61 -16.31
N LYS A 7 -27.08 5.63 -16.50
CA LYS A 7 -25.79 5.58 -15.77
C LYS A 7 -24.99 6.86 -15.96
N LYS A 8 -24.90 7.34 -17.21
CA LYS A 8 -24.21 8.60 -17.52
C LYS A 8 -24.82 9.78 -16.77
N LYS A 9 -26.16 9.89 -16.76
CA LYS A 9 -26.92 10.93 -16.03
C LYS A 9 -26.72 10.92 -14.51
N PHE A 10 -26.45 9.76 -13.91
CA PHE A 10 -26.20 9.63 -12.47
C PHE A 10 -24.76 10.03 -12.13
N THR A 11 -23.78 9.56 -12.91
CA THR A 11 -22.36 9.91 -12.72
C THR A 11 -22.11 11.41 -12.93
N ASP A 12 -22.83 12.05 -13.86
CA ASP A 12 -22.72 13.49 -14.13
C ASP A 12 -23.17 14.39 -12.95
N LYS A 13 -23.87 13.85 -11.95
CA LYS A 13 -24.26 14.59 -10.72
C LYS A 13 -23.27 14.45 -9.57
N LEU A 14 -22.29 13.56 -9.66
CA LEU A 14 -21.32 13.29 -8.61
C LEU A 14 -19.97 13.91 -8.97
N ILE A 15 -19.33 14.56 -8.00
CA ILE A 15 -17.97 15.06 -8.19
C ILE A 15 -17.03 13.84 -8.24
N GLY A 16 -16.26 13.72 -9.33
CA GLY A 16 -15.21 12.70 -9.50
C GLY A 16 -15.36 11.85 -10.77
N VAL A 17 -14.32 11.06 -11.05
CA VAL A 17 -14.29 10.07 -12.13
C VAL A 17 -14.55 8.69 -11.52
N TYR A 18 -15.41 7.91 -12.18
CA TYR A 18 -15.85 6.58 -11.70
C TYR A 18 -15.72 5.51 -12.80
N ASP A 19 -14.68 5.62 -13.62
CA ASP A 19 -14.40 4.61 -14.63
C ASP A 19 -13.73 3.36 -14.05
N TYR A 20 -13.72 2.27 -14.81
CA TYR A 20 -13.13 1.01 -14.35
C TYR A 20 -11.63 1.10 -14.05
N THR A 21 -10.96 2.15 -14.55
CA THR A 21 -9.54 2.42 -14.32
C THR A 21 -9.24 3.17 -13.02
N VAL A 22 -10.25 3.61 -12.27
CA VAL A 22 -10.08 4.18 -10.91
C VAL A 22 -10.88 3.40 -9.87
N ILE A 23 -11.91 2.65 -10.28
CA ILE A 23 -12.65 1.75 -9.39
C ILE A 23 -11.71 0.72 -8.74
N LEU A 24 -10.71 0.22 -9.48
CA LEU A 24 -9.76 -0.75 -8.92
C LEU A 24 -8.88 -0.12 -7.83
N THR A 25 -8.47 1.14 -8.02
CA THR A 25 -7.80 1.96 -6.98
C THR A 25 -8.68 2.07 -5.73
N TYR A 26 -9.96 2.39 -5.89
CA TYR A 26 -10.90 2.50 -4.76
C TYR A 26 -11.13 1.16 -4.05
N ILE A 27 -11.19 0.05 -4.79
CA ILE A 27 -11.26 -1.30 -4.20
C ILE A 27 -10.00 -1.59 -3.38
N SER A 28 -8.81 -1.27 -3.91
CA SER A 28 -7.54 -1.42 -3.21
C SER A 28 -7.53 -0.64 -1.89
N LEU A 29 -7.98 0.61 -1.91
CA LEU A 29 -8.13 1.44 -0.73
C LEU A 29 -9.10 0.82 0.29
N PHE A 30 -10.26 0.33 -0.17
CA PHE A 30 -11.25 -0.29 0.71
C PHE A 30 -10.71 -1.55 1.39
N ILE A 31 -9.98 -2.41 0.66
CA ILE A 31 -9.28 -3.58 1.20
C ILE A 31 -8.28 -3.16 2.28
N SER A 32 -7.51 -2.10 2.04
CA SER A 32 -6.56 -1.56 3.01
C SER A 32 -7.24 -1.01 4.26
N VAL A 33 -8.38 -0.33 4.13
CA VAL A 33 -9.18 0.16 5.28
C VAL A 33 -9.72 -1.01 6.12
N ILE A 34 -10.22 -2.07 5.48
CA ILE A 34 -10.60 -3.31 6.18
C ILE A 34 -9.37 -3.86 6.91
N GLY A 35 -8.23 -3.96 6.23
CA GLY A 35 -6.98 -4.45 6.79
C GLY A 35 -6.49 -3.65 8.00
N MET A 36 -6.54 -2.32 7.96
CA MET A 36 -6.23 -1.43 9.09
C MET A 36 -7.15 -1.72 10.28
N THR A 37 -8.45 -1.86 10.01
CA THR A 37 -9.44 -2.22 11.04
C THR A 37 -9.15 -3.60 11.63
N GLN A 38 -8.72 -4.57 10.83
CA GLN A 38 -8.30 -5.89 11.33
C GLN A 38 -7.05 -5.78 12.22
N ALA A 39 -6.05 -4.97 11.82
CA ALA A 39 -4.84 -4.75 12.60
C ALA A 39 -5.15 -4.13 13.97
N MET A 40 -6.03 -3.13 14.02
CA MET A 40 -6.48 -2.49 15.27
C MET A 40 -7.21 -3.47 16.20
N ASN A 41 -7.91 -4.45 15.63
CA ASN A 41 -8.54 -5.55 16.37
C ASN A 41 -7.56 -6.67 16.78
N GLY A 42 -6.25 -6.51 16.53
CA GLY A 42 -5.22 -7.52 16.81
C GLY A 42 -5.18 -8.68 15.82
N ARG A 43 -5.97 -8.62 14.72
CA ARG A 43 -6.04 -9.65 13.67
C ARG A 43 -5.01 -9.39 12.57
N PHE A 44 -3.73 -9.43 12.96
CA PHE A 44 -2.61 -9.09 12.06
C PHE A 44 -2.45 -10.01 10.86
N ARG A 45 -2.82 -11.29 10.99
CA ARG A 45 -2.79 -12.23 9.85
C ARG A 45 -3.67 -11.72 8.72
N THR A 46 -4.92 -11.38 9.03
CA THR A 46 -5.87 -10.83 8.07
C THR A 46 -5.42 -9.46 7.56
N ALA A 47 -4.85 -8.61 8.42
CA ALA A 47 -4.33 -7.32 8.00
C ALA A 47 -3.20 -7.45 6.95
N VAL A 48 -2.23 -8.34 7.18
CA VAL A 48 -1.13 -8.59 6.24
C VAL A 48 -1.65 -9.23 4.95
N THR A 49 -2.65 -10.11 5.02
CA THR A 49 -3.34 -10.62 3.83
C THR A 49 -4.01 -9.48 3.04
N CYS A 50 -4.72 -8.56 3.71
CA CYS A 50 -5.33 -7.40 3.06
C CYS A 50 -4.27 -6.51 2.39
N LEU A 51 -3.12 -6.28 3.03
CA LEU A 51 -2.03 -5.52 2.42
C LEU A 51 -1.51 -6.19 1.14
N ALA A 52 -1.31 -7.51 1.17
CA ALA A 52 -0.87 -8.27 -0.01
C ALA A 52 -1.92 -8.23 -1.14
N LEU A 53 -3.21 -8.33 -0.78
CA LEU A 53 -4.31 -8.22 -1.75
C LEU A 53 -4.42 -6.81 -2.35
N SER A 54 -4.22 -5.75 -1.55
CA SER A 54 -4.17 -4.36 -2.04
C SER A 54 -3.02 -4.17 -3.04
N GLY A 55 -1.83 -4.71 -2.75
CA GLY A 55 -0.70 -4.70 -3.70
C GLY A 55 -0.98 -5.48 -4.99
N LEU A 56 -1.73 -6.58 -4.90
CA LEU A 56 -2.16 -7.33 -6.08
C LEU A 56 -3.14 -6.51 -6.94
N CYS A 57 -4.12 -5.84 -6.31
CA CYS A 57 -5.06 -4.95 -7.00
C CYS A 57 -4.34 -3.80 -7.71
N ASP A 58 -3.38 -3.15 -7.05
CA ASP A 58 -2.56 -2.08 -7.61
C ASP A 58 -1.77 -2.54 -8.86
N MET A 59 -1.15 -3.72 -8.79
CA MET A 59 -0.43 -4.29 -9.93
C MET A 59 -1.35 -4.52 -11.15
N PHE A 60 -2.61 -4.89 -10.91
CA PHE A 60 -3.61 -5.01 -11.97
C PHE A 60 -4.11 -3.65 -12.46
N ASP A 61 -4.25 -2.67 -11.59
CA ASP A 61 -4.72 -1.32 -11.94
C ASP A 61 -3.79 -0.65 -12.95
N GLY A 62 -2.48 -0.68 -12.68
CA GLY A 62 -1.50 -0.15 -13.63
C GLY A 62 -1.55 -0.84 -15.01
N LYS A 63 -1.90 -2.13 -15.08
CA LYS A 63 -2.06 -2.85 -16.36
C LYS A 63 -3.37 -2.49 -17.07
N ILE A 64 -4.46 -2.39 -16.32
CA ILE A 64 -5.80 -2.07 -16.84
C ILE A 64 -5.84 -0.61 -17.32
N ALA A 65 -5.28 0.32 -16.56
CA ALA A 65 -5.13 1.73 -16.93
C ALA A 65 -4.42 1.93 -18.28
N ARG A 66 -3.43 1.07 -18.60
CA ARG A 66 -2.70 1.10 -19.88
C ARG A 66 -3.48 0.49 -21.06
N SER A 67 -4.54 -0.29 -20.79
CA SER A 67 -5.33 -0.95 -21.83
C SER A 67 -6.47 -0.09 -22.40
N LYS A 68 -6.87 0.98 -21.69
CA LYS A 68 -7.93 1.90 -22.12
C LYS A 68 -7.43 2.80 -23.25
N LYS A 69 -7.88 2.53 -24.49
CA LYS A 69 -7.50 3.30 -25.69
C LYS A 69 -8.15 4.69 -25.81
N ASN A 70 -9.31 4.90 -25.17
CA ASN A 70 -10.12 6.13 -25.28
C ASN A 70 -10.25 6.82 -23.92
N ARG A 71 -9.14 7.32 -23.38
CA ARG A 71 -9.11 8.04 -22.09
C ARG A 71 -8.91 9.53 -22.39
N THR A 72 -9.69 10.40 -21.74
CA THR A 72 -9.44 11.84 -21.88
C THR A 72 -8.21 12.25 -21.08
N ASP A 73 -7.60 13.39 -21.40
CA ASP A 73 -6.43 13.89 -20.67
C ASP A 73 -6.76 14.17 -19.20
N ASP A 74 -7.95 14.72 -18.94
CA ASP A 74 -8.45 14.97 -17.58
C ASP A 74 -8.65 13.69 -16.78
N GLU A 75 -9.22 12.62 -17.39
CA GLU A 75 -9.38 11.31 -16.74
C GLU A 75 -8.02 10.69 -16.38
N LYS A 76 -7.02 10.90 -17.22
CA LYS A 76 -5.66 10.39 -17.00
C LYS A 76 -4.97 11.14 -15.87
N LEU A 77 -5.03 12.48 -15.88
CA LEU A 77 -4.47 13.32 -14.82
C LEU A 77 -5.13 13.04 -13.47
N TYR A 78 -6.47 12.96 -13.45
CA TYR A 78 -7.23 12.62 -12.25
C TYR A 78 -6.87 11.24 -11.71
N GLY A 79 -6.79 10.24 -12.60
CA GLY A 79 -6.41 8.87 -12.24
C GLY A 79 -5.04 8.81 -11.57
N VAL A 80 -4.03 9.51 -12.10
CA VAL A 80 -2.69 9.57 -11.50
C VAL A 80 -2.72 10.17 -10.07
N GLN A 81 -3.52 11.21 -9.85
CA GLN A 81 -3.63 11.84 -8.52
C GLN A 81 -4.34 10.93 -7.51
N ILE A 82 -5.46 10.33 -7.91
CA ILE A 82 -6.21 9.42 -7.04
C ILE A 82 -5.39 8.17 -6.68
N ASP A 83 -4.68 7.59 -7.66
CA ASP A 83 -3.77 6.46 -7.47
C ASP A 83 -2.73 6.77 -6.40
N SER A 84 -2.04 7.91 -6.54
CA SER A 84 -1.02 8.32 -5.58
C SER A 84 -1.56 8.62 -4.19
N LEU A 85 -2.73 9.26 -4.08
CA LEU A 85 -3.35 9.51 -2.77
C LEU A 85 -3.74 8.19 -2.09
N CYS A 86 -4.27 7.23 -2.85
CA CYS A 86 -4.60 5.90 -2.33
C CYS A 86 -3.34 5.12 -1.94
N ASP A 87 -2.28 5.18 -2.73
CA ASP A 87 -0.99 4.54 -2.44
C ASP A 87 -0.36 5.01 -1.14
N VAL A 88 -0.42 6.32 -0.82
CA VAL A 88 0.02 6.83 0.48
C VAL A 88 -0.72 6.13 1.61
N VAL A 89 -2.02 5.90 1.48
CA VAL A 89 -2.82 5.23 2.52
C VAL A 89 -2.54 3.72 2.56
N CYS A 90 -2.57 3.06 1.40
CA CYS A 90 -2.42 1.60 1.26
C CYS A 90 -1.02 1.10 1.57
N PHE A 91 0.02 1.83 1.14
CA PHE A 91 1.42 1.37 1.19
C PHE A 91 2.34 2.27 2.01
N GLY A 92 1.90 3.50 2.34
CA GLY A 92 2.56 4.35 3.33
C GLY A 92 1.99 4.12 4.74
N VAL A 93 0.74 4.50 4.97
CA VAL A 93 0.16 4.55 6.32
C VAL A 93 -0.18 3.15 6.85
N PHE A 94 -0.81 2.30 6.05
CA PHE A 94 -1.26 0.98 6.50
C PHE A 94 -0.12 0.07 7.00
N PRO A 95 0.98 -0.17 6.25
CA PRO A 95 2.08 -1.01 6.75
C PRO A 95 2.77 -0.40 7.99
N ALA A 96 2.90 0.93 8.06
CA ALA A 96 3.41 1.63 9.23
C ALA A 96 2.51 1.40 10.46
N LEU A 97 1.19 1.45 10.29
CA LEU A 97 0.21 1.15 11.33
C LEU A 97 0.34 -0.31 11.82
N ILE A 98 0.47 -1.28 10.91
CA ILE A 98 0.68 -2.68 11.27
C ILE A 98 1.92 -2.80 12.19
N CYS A 99 3.05 -2.23 11.77
CA CYS A 99 4.30 -2.32 12.52
C CYS A 99 4.21 -1.64 13.90
N PHE A 100 3.59 -0.46 13.96
CA PHE A 100 3.34 0.26 15.21
C PHE A 100 2.48 -0.56 16.18
N LEU A 101 1.40 -1.16 15.69
CA LEU A 101 0.48 -1.96 16.50
C LEU A 101 1.11 -3.28 16.97
N ILE A 102 2.06 -3.85 16.22
CA ILE A 102 2.80 -5.05 16.63
C ILE A 102 3.80 -4.73 17.74
N GLY A 103 4.60 -3.67 17.60
CA GLY A 103 5.63 -3.39 18.59
C GLY A 103 6.61 -2.26 18.29
N VAL A 104 6.56 -1.64 17.10
CA VAL A 104 7.42 -0.49 16.76
C VAL A 104 6.91 0.77 17.47
N ARG A 105 7.16 0.85 18.79
CA ARG A 105 6.62 1.87 19.72
C ARG A 105 7.72 2.69 20.40
N GLY A 106 7.31 3.60 21.28
CA GLY A 106 8.22 4.50 22.00
C GLY A 106 8.81 5.59 21.10
N PRO A 107 9.71 6.45 21.62
CA PRO A 107 10.23 7.61 20.89
C PRO A 107 10.90 7.23 19.57
N ILE A 108 11.74 6.19 19.59
CA ILE A 108 12.45 5.70 18.40
C ILE A 108 11.47 5.08 17.39
N GLY A 109 10.49 4.32 17.87
CA GLY A 109 9.48 3.70 17.00
C GLY A 109 8.61 4.75 16.31
N MET A 110 8.18 5.77 17.05
CA MET A 110 7.41 6.89 16.50
C MET A 110 8.22 7.67 15.45
N PHE A 111 9.52 7.90 15.70
CA PHE A 111 10.39 8.54 14.71
C PHE A 111 10.48 7.70 13.43
N ILE A 112 10.72 6.39 13.53
CA ILE A 112 10.84 5.51 12.36
C ILE A 112 9.54 5.37 11.58
N VAL A 113 8.40 5.25 12.28
CA VAL A 113 7.06 5.23 11.67
C VAL A 113 6.79 6.55 10.94
N GLY A 114 7.06 7.69 11.57
CA GLY A 114 6.91 9.00 10.95
C GLY A 114 7.85 9.19 9.75
N TYR A 115 9.11 8.81 9.90
CA TYR A 115 10.11 8.85 8.83
C TYR A 115 9.69 8.03 7.62
N TYR A 116 9.21 6.79 7.82
CA TYR A 116 8.71 5.94 6.73
C TYR A 116 7.54 6.60 5.99
N CYS A 117 6.57 7.16 6.71
CA CYS A 117 5.43 7.87 6.10
C CYS A 117 5.88 9.09 5.29
N VAL A 118 6.81 9.89 5.82
CA VAL A 118 7.37 11.05 5.10
C VAL A 118 8.09 10.61 3.83
N CYS A 119 8.93 9.57 3.90
CA CYS A 119 9.63 9.03 2.74
C CYS A 119 8.64 8.51 1.67
N SER A 120 7.54 7.91 2.10
CA SER A 120 6.47 7.42 1.22
C SER A 120 5.83 8.55 0.41
N VAL A 121 5.55 9.69 1.05
CA VAL A 121 4.99 10.87 0.37
C VAL A 121 6.01 11.52 -0.58
N ILE A 122 7.26 11.67 -0.14
CA ILE A 122 8.35 12.21 -0.98
C ILE A 122 8.52 11.37 -2.25
N ARG A 123 8.48 10.04 -2.11
CA ARG A 123 8.61 9.09 -3.22
C ARG A 123 7.54 9.29 -4.30
N LEU A 124 6.29 9.41 -3.90
CA LEU A 124 5.17 9.58 -4.82
C LEU A 124 5.19 10.97 -5.47
N ALA A 125 5.52 12.01 -4.72
CA ALA A 125 5.71 13.35 -5.29
C ALA A 125 6.83 13.37 -6.35
N PHE A 126 7.96 12.71 -6.07
CA PHE A 126 9.05 12.55 -7.03
C PHE A 126 8.59 11.78 -8.28
N PHE A 127 7.88 10.66 -8.10
CA PHE A 127 7.42 9.84 -9.22
C PHE A 127 6.44 10.59 -10.12
N ASN A 128 5.45 11.28 -9.54
CA ASN A 128 4.41 11.96 -10.29
C ASN A 128 4.94 13.15 -11.10
N VAL A 129 5.92 13.87 -10.57
CA VAL A 129 6.43 15.10 -11.19
C VAL A 129 7.71 14.85 -11.97
N LEU A 130 8.75 14.36 -11.30
CA LEU A 130 10.11 14.34 -11.83
C LEU A 130 10.34 13.13 -12.73
N GLU A 131 9.90 11.94 -12.31
CA GLU A 131 10.04 10.72 -13.12
C GLU A 131 9.16 10.78 -14.38
N THR A 132 7.93 11.29 -14.28
CA THR A 132 7.05 11.49 -15.45
C THR A 132 7.68 12.41 -16.49
N ARG A 133 8.27 13.54 -16.07
CA ARG A 133 8.98 14.47 -16.98
C ARG A 133 10.17 13.80 -17.64
N ARG A 134 10.95 13.04 -16.89
CA ARG A 134 12.11 12.32 -17.41
C ARG A 134 11.72 11.30 -18.48
N GLN A 135 10.66 10.54 -18.25
CA GLN A 135 10.12 9.56 -19.21
C GLN A 135 9.62 10.18 -20.52
N GLN A 136 9.32 11.48 -20.53
CA GLN A 136 8.93 12.22 -21.74
C GLN A 136 10.13 12.73 -22.54
N VAL A 137 11.28 12.93 -21.91
CA VAL A 137 12.47 13.59 -22.50
C VAL A 137 13.57 12.58 -22.83
N GLU A 138 13.77 11.56 -22.00
CA GLU A 138 14.86 10.59 -22.13
C GLU A 138 14.40 9.29 -22.82
N GLU A 139 14.96 8.99 -23.98
CA GLU A 139 14.73 7.70 -24.65
C GLU A 139 15.22 6.53 -23.79
N GLY A 140 14.34 5.56 -23.53
CA GLY A 140 14.66 4.38 -22.73
C GLY A 140 14.58 4.55 -21.21
N ALA A 141 14.28 5.74 -20.69
CA ALA A 141 14.05 5.98 -19.25
C ALA A 141 12.94 5.08 -18.67
N ASN A 142 11.99 4.66 -19.52
CA ASN A 142 10.92 3.72 -19.16
C ASN A 142 11.38 2.33 -18.71
N LYS A 143 12.67 1.97 -18.85
CA LYS A 143 13.21 0.65 -18.46
C LYS A 143 13.68 0.56 -17.00
N TYR A 144 13.85 1.70 -16.32
CA TYR A 144 14.38 1.77 -14.95
C TYR A 144 13.51 2.66 -14.08
N TYR A 145 13.43 2.35 -12.78
CA TYR A 145 12.93 3.24 -11.73
C TYR A 145 14.11 3.84 -10.98
N HIS A 146 14.01 5.12 -10.59
CA HIS A 146 14.86 5.71 -9.57
C HIS A 146 14.24 5.46 -8.20
N GLY A 147 14.97 4.77 -7.33
CA GLY A 147 14.51 4.36 -6.00
C GLY A 147 13.48 3.23 -6.04
N LEU A 148 13.16 2.70 -4.85
CA LEU A 148 12.23 1.59 -4.70
C LEU A 148 10.76 2.06 -4.86
N PRO A 149 9.90 1.41 -5.65
CA PRO A 149 8.47 1.75 -5.74
C PRO A 149 7.77 1.60 -4.39
N ILE A 150 6.81 2.48 -4.07
CA ILE A 150 6.08 2.44 -2.78
C ILE A 150 5.34 1.10 -2.57
N THR A 151 4.81 0.54 -3.67
CA THR A 151 4.06 -0.72 -3.71
C THR A 151 4.91 -1.94 -3.31
N SER A 152 6.25 -1.80 -3.31
CA SER A 152 7.17 -2.84 -2.85
C SER A 152 6.93 -3.24 -1.40
N MET A 153 6.36 -2.35 -0.57
CA MET A 153 6.04 -2.70 0.82
C MET A 153 4.98 -3.80 0.94
N ALA A 154 4.08 -3.92 -0.04
CA ALA A 154 3.11 -5.01 -0.10
C ALA A 154 3.75 -6.39 -0.37
N ILE A 155 5.02 -6.42 -0.79
CA ILE A 155 5.83 -7.63 -0.95
C ILE A 155 6.70 -7.83 0.30
N VAL A 156 7.42 -6.78 0.71
CA VAL A 156 8.38 -6.85 1.82
C VAL A 156 7.70 -7.20 3.14
N LEU A 157 6.59 -6.54 3.49
CA LEU A 157 6.00 -6.72 4.81
C LEU A 157 5.43 -8.13 5.02
N PRO A 158 4.69 -8.76 4.08
CA PRO A 158 4.29 -10.16 4.24
C PRO A 158 5.46 -11.13 4.42
N LEU A 159 6.57 -10.91 3.70
CA LEU A 159 7.78 -11.73 3.83
C LEU A 159 8.47 -11.54 5.17
N VAL A 160 8.60 -10.29 5.62
CA VAL A 160 9.12 -9.99 6.96
C VAL A 160 8.21 -10.60 8.02
N PHE A 161 6.89 -10.47 7.87
CA PHE A 161 5.91 -10.99 8.82
C PHE A 161 6.00 -12.53 8.93
N MET A 162 6.34 -13.24 7.86
CA MET A 162 6.59 -14.69 7.90
C MET A 162 7.75 -15.07 8.85
N LEU A 163 8.77 -14.21 9.01
CA LEU A 163 9.92 -14.49 9.87
C LEU A 163 9.54 -14.69 11.34
N GLN A 164 8.39 -14.16 11.79
CA GLN A 164 7.89 -14.37 13.15
C GLN A 164 7.79 -15.84 13.55
N VAL A 165 7.65 -16.75 12.58
CA VAL A 165 7.50 -18.20 12.83
C VAL A 165 8.82 -18.81 13.29
N PHE A 166 9.94 -18.19 12.89
CA PHE A 166 11.29 -18.73 13.07
C PHE A 166 12.11 -18.00 14.13
N VAL A 167 11.72 -16.78 14.52
CA VAL A 167 12.49 -15.94 15.44
C VAL A 167 11.69 -15.59 16.69
N SER A 168 12.39 -15.19 17.76
CA SER A 168 11.73 -14.71 18.98
C SER A 168 10.98 -13.39 18.77
N ASP A 169 9.96 -13.11 19.59
CA ASP A 169 9.15 -11.89 19.50
C ASP A 169 9.99 -10.60 19.53
N ARG A 170 11.03 -10.56 20.39
CA ARG A 170 11.93 -9.40 20.49
C ARG A 170 12.74 -9.20 19.20
N ALA A 171 13.30 -10.29 18.67
CA ALA A 171 14.03 -10.25 17.41
C ALA A 171 13.11 -9.84 16.25
N PHE A 172 11.88 -10.36 16.22
CA PHE A 172 10.89 -10.00 15.21
C PHE A 172 10.55 -8.51 15.23
N VAL A 173 10.30 -7.94 16.41
CA VAL A 173 10.06 -6.50 16.53
C VAL A 173 11.25 -5.69 16.04
N LEU A 174 12.48 -6.06 16.41
CA LEU A 174 13.69 -5.40 15.89
C LEU A 174 13.79 -5.47 14.36
N VAL A 175 13.44 -6.61 13.76
CA VAL A 175 13.37 -6.74 12.29
C VAL A 175 12.36 -5.76 11.69
N LEU A 176 11.20 -5.51 12.34
CA LEU A 176 10.24 -4.52 11.87
C LEU A 176 10.77 -3.08 11.94
N TYR A 177 11.54 -2.73 12.97
CA TYR A 177 12.23 -1.44 13.05
C TYR A 177 13.16 -1.25 11.84
N PHE A 178 14.03 -2.23 11.59
CA PHE A 178 14.96 -2.18 10.47
C PHE A 178 14.24 -2.20 9.12
N ALA A 179 13.19 -3.00 8.96
CA ALA A 179 12.42 -3.08 7.73
C ALA A 179 11.82 -1.70 7.37
N LEU A 180 11.16 -1.01 8.31
CA LEU A 180 10.62 0.33 8.04
C LEU A 180 11.72 1.34 7.73
N ALA A 181 12.81 1.36 8.50
CA ALA A 181 13.90 2.30 8.28
C ALA A 181 14.55 2.08 6.91
N ILE A 182 14.91 0.83 6.57
CA ILE A 182 15.57 0.47 5.32
C ILE A 182 14.66 0.74 4.13
N VAL A 183 13.40 0.27 4.16
CA VAL A 183 12.47 0.46 3.03
C VAL A 183 12.17 1.95 2.84
N GLY A 184 11.94 2.70 3.92
CA GLY A 184 11.74 4.15 3.86
C GLY A 184 12.93 4.87 3.21
N THR A 185 14.16 4.53 3.61
CA THR A 185 15.37 5.07 2.98
C THR A 185 15.47 4.65 1.51
N LEU A 186 15.18 3.40 1.16
CA LEU A 186 15.22 2.91 -0.24
C LEU A 186 14.18 3.60 -1.14
N PHE A 187 13.11 4.18 -0.59
CA PHE A 187 12.20 5.01 -1.37
C PHE A 187 12.87 6.30 -1.86
N ILE A 188 13.75 6.90 -1.06
CA ILE A 188 14.35 8.21 -1.38
C ILE A 188 15.77 8.11 -1.94
N VAL A 189 16.47 6.98 -1.73
CA VAL A 189 17.81 6.76 -2.29
C VAL A 189 17.74 6.60 -3.79
N ASP A 190 18.56 7.40 -4.48
CA ASP A 190 18.69 7.32 -5.92
C ASP A 190 19.55 6.11 -6.33
N PHE A 191 18.88 5.02 -6.71
CA PHE A 191 19.50 3.89 -7.40
C PHE A 191 18.62 3.44 -8.56
N LYS A 192 19.25 2.90 -9.61
CA LYS A 192 18.56 2.41 -10.81
C LYS A 192 18.04 0.99 -10.58
N LEU A 193 16.74 0.85 -10.38
CA LEU A 193 16.06 -0.44 -10.31
C LEU A 193 15.48 -0.80 -11.69
N LYS A 194 15.90 -1.92 -12.27
CA LYS A 194 15.30 -2.42 -13.52
C LYS A 194 13.84 -2.79 -13.27
N LYS A 195 12.93 -2.33 -14.15
CA LYS A 195 11.50 -2.69 -14.02
C LYS A 195 11.34 -4.22 -14.16
N PRO A 196 10.61 -4.88 -13.25
CA PRO A 196 10.43 -6.33 -13.31
C PRO A 196 9.63 -6.72 -14.55
N ASP A 197 10.06 -7.81 -15.21
CA ASP A 197 9.30 -8.40 -16.32
C ASP A 197 8.04 -9.11 -15.79
N ASN A 198 7.08 -9.39 -16.66
CA ASN A 198 5.86 -10.13 -16.33
C ASN A 198 6.15 -11.48 -15.65
N LYS A 199 7.20 -12.20 -16.08
CA LYS A 199 7.61 -13.46 -15.44
C LYS A 199 8.07 -13.24 -14.00
N THR A 200 8.86 -12.19 -13.76
CA THR A 200 9.33 -11.80 -12.42
C THR A 200 8.16 -11.37 -11.54
N LEU A 201 7.20 -10.61 -12.08
CA LEU A 201 5.99 -10.22 -11.35
C LEU A 201 5.16 -11.43 -10.92
N VAL A 202 4.93 -12.39 -11.82
CA VAL A 202 4.21 -13.64 -11.49
C VAL A 202 4.96 -14.42 -10.41
N PHE A 203 6.28 -14.53 -10.50
CA PHE A 203 7.10 -15.16 -9.47
C PHE A 203 6.95 -14.47 -8.12
N LEU A 204 7.01 -13.13 -8.07
CA LEU A 204 6.83 -12.36 -6.84
C LEU A 204 5.43 -12.58 -6.23
N VAL A 205 4.38 -12.62 -7.05
CA VAL A 205 3.01 -12.92 -6.58
C VAL A 205 2.95 -14.31 -5.95
N ILE A 206 3.56 -15.33 -6.57
CA ILE A 206 3.58 -16.69 -6.02
C ILE A 206 4.32 -16.73 -4.68
N VAL A 207 5.47 -16.05 -4.59
CA VAL A 207 6.27 -15.97 -3.36
C VAL A 207 5.49 -15.27 -2.24
N VAL A 208 4.83 -14.15 -2.52
CA VAL A 208 4.00 -13.44 -1.55
C VAL A 208 2.79 -14.29 -1.13
N ALA A 209 2.13 -14.96 -2.08
CA ALA A 209 1.02 -15.86 -1.78
C ALA A 209 1.45 -17.00 -0.85
N ALA A 210 2.59 -17.63 -1.12
CA ALA A 210 3.15 -18.67 -0.26
C ALA A 210 3.45 -18.12 1.15
N ALA A 211 4.07 -16.95 1.26
CA ALA A 211 4.35 -16.29 2.54
C ALA A 211 3.07 -16.00 3.33
N VAL A 212 2.02 -15.48 2.66
CA VAL A 212 0.71 -15.24 3.27
C VAL A 212 0.07 -16.54 3.74
N ILE A 213 0.13 -17.63 2.96
CA ILE A 213 -0.39 -18.94 3.36
C ILE A 213 0.32 -19.43 4.63
N ILE A 214 1.66 -19.36 4.66
CA ILE A 214 2.45 -19.75 5.84
C ILE A 214 2.03 -18.91 7.06
N VAL A 215 1.90 -17.59 6.89
CA VAL A 215 1.43 -16.69 7.95
C VAL A 215 0.04 -17.08 8.46
N VAL A 216 -0.91 -17.33 7.57
CA VAL A 216 -2.28 -17.67 7.97
C VAL A 216 -2.31 -18.98 8.77
N LEU A 217 -1.57 -19.99 8.31
CA LEU A 217 -1.53 -21.33 8.91
C LEU A 217 -0.72 -21.39 10.21
N PHE A 218 0.46 -20.76 10.27
CA PHE A 218 1.45 -21.01 11.33
C PHE A 218 1.73 -19.81 12.24
N SER A 219 1.30 -18.59 11.90
CA SER A 219 1.50 -17.43 12.77
C SER A 219 0.90 -17.70 14.15
N LYS A 220 1.60 -17.29 15.21
CA LYS A 220 1.09 -17.34 16.60
C LYS A 220 0.60 -15.99 17.10
N TYR A 221 0.84 -14.90 16.35
CA TYR A 221 0.45 -13.55 16.74
C TYR A 221 -1.08 -13.44 16.86
N ARG A 222 -1.54 -13.44 18.11
CA ARG A 222 -2.79 -12.85 18.58
C ARG A 222 -2.39 -11.84 19.64
N VAL A 223 -2.47 -10.55 19.32
CA VAL A 223 -2.20 -9.52 20.33
C VAL A 223 -3.50 -9.30 21.11
N PRO A 224 -3.46 -9.23 22.45
CA PRO A 224 -4.59 -8.76 23.25
C PRO A 224 -5.04 -7.39 22.75
N ARG A 225 -6.35 -7.12 22.76
CA ARG A 225 -6.87 -5.83 22.30
C ARG A 225 -6.13 -4.68 23.01
N PRO A 226 -5.57 -3.71 22.27
CA PRO A 226 -5.09 -2.50 22.92
C PRO A 226 -6.28 -1.85 23.66
N HIS A 227 -6.13 -1.57 24.95
CA HIS A 227 -7.16 -0.95 25.81
C HIS A 227 -7.61 0.46 25.35
N PHE A 228 -7.02 0.98 24.28
CA PHE A 228 -7.27 2.32 23.75
C PHE A 228 -8.74 2.56 23.32
N PHE A 229 -9.49 1.50 23.02
CA PHE A 229 -10.86 1.60 22.48
C PHE A 229 -11.98 1.24 23.47
N GLU A 230 -11.70 1.00 24.76
CA GLU A 230 -12.75 0.59 25.71
C GLU A 230 -13.66 1.73 26.19
N LYS A 231 -13.30 3.00 25.92
CA LYS A 231 -14.21 4.12 26.21
C LYS A 231 -14.94 4.54 24.94
N PRO A 232 -16.21 4.16 24.77
CA PRO A 232 -16.97 4.64 23.64
C PRO A 232 -17.14 6.16 23.73
N LEU A 233 -17.00 6.86 22.60
CA LEU A 233 -17.01 8.33 22.46
C LEU A 233 -18.17 9.01 23.20
N TRP A 234 -19.34 8.35 23.30
CA TRP A 234 -20.51 8.90 24.00
C TRP A 234 -20.34 9.05 25.52
N LYS A 235 -19.35 8.42 26.16
CA LYS A 235 -19.01 8.64 27.58
C LYS A 235 -18.17 9.90 27.83
N ILE A 236 -17.55 10.47 26.79
CA ILE A 236 -16.73 11.69 26.90
C ILE A 236 -17.63 12.94 26.89
N PHE A 237 -18.78 12.89 26.25
CA PHE A 237 -19.74 13.99 26.14
C PHE A 237 -20.82 14.02 27.26
N ARG A 238 -20.66 13.22 28.32
CA ARG A 238 -21.58 13.19 29.48
C ARG A 238 -20.87 13.51 30.81
N GLY A 239 -19.68 14.11 30.76
CA GLY A 239 -18.94 14.58 31.94
C GLY A 239 -19.24 16.04 32.21
#